data_AF-S7WI46-F1
#
_entry.id   AF-S7WI46-F1
#
_cell.length_a   1.000
_cell.length_b   1.000
_cell.length_c   1.000
_cell.angle_alpha   90.00
_cell.angle_beta   90.00
_cell.angle_gamma   90.00
#
_symmetry.space_group_name_H-M   'P 1'
#
loop_
_entity.id
_entity.type
_entity.pdbx_description
1 polymer ?
#
loop_
_entity_poly.entity_id
_entity_poly.type
_entity_poly.pdbx_seq_one_letter_code
_entity_poly.pdbx_strand_id
1 'polypeptide(L)'
;MGDTAYEPIGSMGADTPLAVLSKQSQHISNYFKQLFAQVSNPPIDPIRERLVMSLFTRIGESFNILEESAKHTRQVHISQPVLLNEDLEKLRTLEGKGYHSATLNAHFEADGKPGRLLEALNKLCQAAEDAIGEGKNIIIISDRNSQKDTAPIPSLLAVGAVHHHLVNQKLRTKAGLVVEAGDIRETHHFATAIGYGASAINPYLALETLISLNDTGMLSKKITQKKLFENYKEAIGKGLLKVLSKMGISTLQSYQSAQIFEAIGLGAEVIDRCFKGTVSRISGVSFDELADEVLVRHHTAYKPKPFIGSWRNLSVET
;
A
#
# COMPACT_ATOMS: atom_id res chain seq x y z
N MET A 1 4.15 14.53 -9.45
CA MET A 1 3.36 13.34 -9.85
C MET A 1 2.03 13.73 -10.49
N GLY A 2 1.06 14.33 -9.78
CA GLY A 2 -0.22 14.73 -10.39
C GLY A 2 -0.11 15.76 -11.51
N ASP A 3 0.81 16.72 -11.38
CA ASP A 3 1.03 17.78 -12.40
C ASP A 3 1.78 17.24 -13.65
N THR A 4 2.92 16.59 -13.43
CA THR A 4 3.87 16.24 -14.51
C THR A 4 3.78 14.79 -15.01
N ALA A 5 3.03 13.91 -14.36
CA ALA A 5 3.04 12.46 -14.63
C ALA A 5 4.43 11.77 -14.45
N TYR A 6 5.33 12.40 -13.71
CA TYR A 6 6.62 11.84 -13.29
C TYR A 6 6.79 11.93 -11.77
N GLU A 7 7.59 11.00 -11.24
CA GLU A 7 8.10 11.08 -9.87
C GLU A 7 9.03 12.29 -9.72
N PRO A 8 9.13 12.88 -8.52
CA PRO A 8 10.04 14.00 -8.30
C PRO A 8 11.50 13.57 -8.48
N ILE A 9 12.29 14.43 -9.11
CA ILE A 9 13.74 14.28 -9.25
C ILE A 9 14.40 15.20 -8.22
N GLY A 10 15.37 14.68 -7.49
CA GLY A 10 16.23 15.42 -6.56
C GLY A 10 17.70 15.10 -6.79
N SER A 11 18.59 15.81 -6.11
CA SER A 11 20.03 15.58 -6.12
C SER A 11 20.57 15.50 -4.69
N MET A 12 21.86 15.17 -4.53
CA MET A 12 22.55 14.86 -3.27
C MET A 12 22.17 13.51 -2.64
N GLY A 13 22.98 13.08 -1.67
CA GLY A 13 22.73 11.87 -0.89
C GLY A 13 21.62 12.06 0.15
N ALA A 14 21.07 10.95 0.65
CA ALA A 14 20.12 10.98 1.76
C ALA A 14 20.89 11.15 3.07
N ASP A 15 20.92 12.38 3.59
CA ASP A 15 21.52 12.74 4.89
C ASP A 15 20.52 12.65 6.05
N THR A 16 19.45 11.88 5.86
CA THR A 16 18.46 11.60 6.91
C THR A 16 18.83 10.32 7.65
N PRO A 17 18.54 10.23 8.97
CA PRO A 17 18.79 9.02 9.72
C PRO A 17 17.97 7.85 9.15
N LEU A 18 18.47 6.63 9.36
CA LEU A 18 17.69 5.42 9.12
C LEU A 18 16.37 5.47 9.91
N ALA A 19 15.32 4.83 9.40
CA ALA A 19 13.99 4.91 10.00
C ALA A 19 13.99 4.57 11.50
N VAL A 20 14.65 3.47 11.85
CA VAL A 20 14.85 3.00 13.25
C VAL A 20 15.63 3.98 14.15
N LEU A 21 16.40 4.91 13.58
CA LEU A 21 17.15 5.93 14.32
C LEU A 21 16.46 7.30 14.29
N SER A 22 15.33 7.42 13.59
CA SER A 22 14.62 8.68 13.45
C SER A 22 13.92 9.05 14.75
N LYS A 23 13.91 10.34 15.07
CA LYS A 23 13.12 10.89 16.20
C LYS A 23 11.69 11.26 15.78
N GLN A 24 11.33 11.03 14.52
CA GLN A 24 10.02 11.33 13.96
C GLN A 24 9.37 10.04 13.48
N SER A 25 8.05 9.91 13.66
CA SER A 25 7.28 8.78 13.10
C SER A 25 7.59 8.60 11.61
N GLN A 26 7.92 7.38 11.23
CA GLN A 26 8.25 6.99 9.87
C GLN A 26 7.13 6.18 9.25
N HIS A 27 7.09 6.18 7.92
CA HIS A 27 6.26 5.23 7.22
C HIS A 27 6.93 3.84 7.28
N ILE A 28 6.16 2.78 7.50
CA ILE A 28 6.70 1.41 7.65
C ILE A 28 7.54 0.98 6.44
N SER A 29 7.18 1.42 5.22
CA SER A 29 7.99 1.16 4.02
C SER A 29 9.43 1.69 4.13
N ASN A 30 9.72 2.72 4.93
CA ASN A 30 11.08 3.29 5.05
C ASN A 30 12.09 2.33 5.70
N TYR A 31 11.59 1.32 6.42
CA TYR A 31 12.37 0.23 6.99
C TYR A 31 12.84 -0.78 5.92
N PHE A 32 12.25 -0.76 4.71
CA PHE A 32 12.58 -1.65 3.61
C PHE A 32 13.46 -0.97 2.57
N LYS A 33 14.56 -1.59 2.21
CA LYS A 33 15.45 -1.14 1.13
C LYS A 33 15.28 -2.04 -0.08
N GLN A 34 15.09 -1.42 -1.24
CA GLN A 34 14.96 -2.15 -2.51
C GLN A 34 16.25 -2.88 -2.82
N LEU A 35 16.17 -4.19 -3.02
CA LEU A 35 17.27 -4.95 -3.58
C LEU A 35 17.42 -4.61 -5.06
N PHE A 36 18.65 -4.71 -5.57
CA PHE A 36 18.95 -4.51 -6.98
C PHE A 36 20.02 -5.50 -7.42
N ALA A 37 19.99 -5.87 -8.68
CA ALA A 37 20.93 -6.83 -9.23
C ALA A 37 22.30 -6.17 -9.40
N GLN A 38 23.35 -6.90 -9.01
CA GLN A 38 24.73 -6.53 -9.25
C GLN A 38 25.46 -7.75 -9.78
N VAL A 39 26.01 -7.66 -11.00
CA VAL A 39 26.81 -8.70 -11.68
C VAL A 39 26.03 -9.95 -12.09
N SER A 40 25.26 -10.58 -11.20
CA SER A 40 24.61 -11.88 -11.41
C SER A 40 23.60 -11.89 -12.56
N ASN A 41 22.85 -10.80 -12.70
CA ASN A 41 21.84 -10.62 -13.73
C ASN A 41 21.76 -9.13 -14.09
N PRO A 42 21.57 -8.77 -15.38
CA PRO A 42 21.50 -7.37 -15.78
C PRO A 42 20.15 -6.75 -15.40
N PRO A 43 20.12 -5.47 -14.97
CA PRO A 43 18.89 -4.70 -14.90
C PRO A 43 18.35 -4.40 -16.32
N ILE A 44 17.06 -4.10 -16.41
CA ILE A 44 16.36 -3.73 -17.66
C ILE A 44 16.27 -2.19 -17.75
N ASP A 45 16.28 -1.63 -18.96
CA ASP A 45 15.95 -0.22 -19.18
C ASP A 45 14.42 -0.02 -19.24
N PRO A 46 13.78 0.57 -18.21
CA PRO A 46 12.32 0.66 -18.13
C PRO A 46 11.71 1.65 -19.13
N ILE A 47 12.55 2.45 -19.82
CA ILE A 47 12.14 3.43 -20.82
C ILE A 47 12.35 2.87 -22.22
N ARG A 48 13.58 2.44 -22.55
CA ARG A 48 13.93 1.95 -23.89
C ARG A 48 13.40 0.55 -24.17
N GLU A 49 13.34 -0.30 -23.15
CA GLU A 49 12.88 -1.69 -23.24
C GLU A 49 11.46 -1.84 -22.66
N ARG A 50 10.68 -0.75 -22.63
CA ARG A 50 9.33 -0.73 -22.05
C ARG A 50 8.40 -1.82 -22.62
N LEU A 51 8.60 -2.21 -23.89
CA LEU A 51 7.79 -3.19 -24.60
C LEU A 51 7.82 -4.58 -23.94
N VAL A 52 8.94 -4.98 -23.32
CA VAL A 52 9.05 -6.29 -22.67
C VAL A 52 8.46 -6.31 -21.25
N MET A 53 8.07 -5.13 -20.73
CA MET A 53 7.59 -5.00 -19.35
C MET A 53 6.07 -4.92 -19.25
N SER A 54 5.51 -5.37 -18.13
CA SER A 54 4.07 -5.35 -17.89
C SER A 54 3.72 -5.06 -16.44
N LEU A 55 2.71 -4.21 -16.25
CA LEU A 55 2.12 -3.89 -14.94
C LEU A 55 0.77 -4.56 -14.70
N PHE A 56 0.25 -5.33 -15.64
CA PHE A 56 -1.06 -5.93 -15.41
C PHE A 56 -1.00 -6.98 -14.30
N THR A 57 -2.12 -7.12 -13.62
CA THR A 57 -2.35 -8.11 -12.58
C THR A 57 -3.73 -8.72 -12.78
N ARG A 58 -4.00 -9.80 -12.04
CA ARG A 58 -5.27 -10.51 -12.07
C ARG A 58 -5.76 -10.72 -10.64
N ILE A 59 -7.06 -10.60 -10.46
CA ILE A 59 -7.74 -10.81 -9.17
C ILE A 59 -8.77 -11.91 -9.33
N GLY A 60 -8.72 -12.89 -8.43
CA GLY A 60 -9.66 -14.00 -8.38
C GLY A 60 -8.97 -15.27 -7.88
N GLU A 61 -9.68 -16.38 -7.99
CA GLU A 61 -9.16 -17.70 -7.65
C GLU A 61 -8.17 -18.19 -8.71
N SER A 62 -7.06 -18.77 -8.27
CA SER A 62 -6.10 -19.49 -9.10
C SER A 62 -6.35 -20.99 -8.98
N PHE A 63 -6.52 -21.66 -10.12
CA PHE A 63 -6.80 -23.10 -10.18
C PHE A 63 -5.52 -23.92 -10.44
N ASN A 64 -5.68 -25.25 -10.49
CA ASN A 64 -4.59 -26.19 -10.70
C ASN A 64 -3.86 -25.94 -12.03
N ILE A 65 -2.57 -25.64 -11.96
CA ILE A 65 -1.72 -25.37 -13.13
C ILE A 65 -1.52 -26.58 -14.04
N LEU A 66 -1.79 -27.79 -13.55
CA LEU A 66 -1.66 -29.04 -14.32
C LEU A 66 -2.91 -29.40 -15.12
N GLU A 67 -4.02 -28.69 -14.89
CA GLU A 67 -5.30 -28.96 -15.55
C GLU A 67 -5.68 -27.84 -16.51
N GLU A 68 -6.15 -28.21 -17.70
CA GLU A 68 -6.69 -27.26 -18.67
C GLU A 68 -8.19 -27.06 -18.44
N SER A 69 -8.61 -25.82 -18.15
CA SER A 69 -10.01 -25.49 -17.88
C SER A 69 -10.33 -24.04 -18.21
N ALA A 70 -11.53 -23.80 -18.74
CA ALA A 70 -12.06 -22.44 -18.93
C ALA A 70 -12.19 -21.65 -17.61
N LYS A 71 -12.15 -22.31 -16.45
CA LYS A 71 -12.16 -21.64 -15.14
C LYS A 71 -10.94 -20.73 -14.92
N HIS A 72 -9.79 -21.07 -15.52
CA HIS A 72 -8.56 -20.27 -15.41
C HIS A 72 -8.68 -18.85 -15.95
N THR A 73 -9.61 -18.60 -16.88
CA THR A 73 -9.82 -17.27 -17.46
C THR A 73 -10.80 -16.42 -16.67
N ARG A 74 -11.46 -16.97 -15.64
CA ARG A 74 -12.40 -16.26 -14.76
C ARG A 74 -11.66 -15.46 -13.67
N GLN A 75 -10.86 -14.49 -14.11
CA GLN A 75 -10.19 -13.54 -13.25
C GLN A 75 -10.45 -12.11 -13.73
N VAL A 76 -10.50 -11.16 -12.80
CA VAL A 76 -10.60 -9.74 -13.12
C VAL A 76 -9.23 -9.26 -13.58
N HIS A 77 -9.13 -8.88 -14.85
CA HIS A 77 -7.92 -8.25 -15.39
C HIS A 77 -7.82 -6.80 -14.95
N ILE A 78 -6.67 -6.44 -14.39
CA ILE A 78 -6.35 -5.07 -13.97
C ILE A 78 -5.08 -4.65 -14.71
N SER A 79 -5.17 -3.64 -15.58
CA SER A 79 -4.07 -3.25 -16.45
C SER A 79 -2.86 -2.67 -15.70
N GLN A 80 -3.08 -2.13 -14.50
CA GLN A 80 -2.02 -1.67 -13.60
C GLN A 80 -2.53 -1.61 -12.15
N PRO A 81 -1.67 -1.75 -11.13
CA PRO A 81 -2.09 -2.00 -9.75
C PRO A 81 -2.69 -0.78 -9.04
N VAL A 82 -2.68 0.40 -9.67
CA VAL A 82 -3.25 1.64 -9.09
C VAL A 82 -4.72 1.75 -9.46
N LEU A 83 -5.60 1.63 -8.46
CA LEU A 83 -7.05 1.72 -8.60
C LEU A 83 -7.55 3.12 -8.24
N LEU A 84 -8.46 3.65 -9.06
CA LEU A 84 -9.26 4.81 -8.68
C LEU A 84 -10.39 4.39 -7.73
N ASN A 85 -11.01 5.35 -7.04
CA ASN A 85 -12.12 5.06 -6.13
C ASN A 85 -13.27 4.34 -6.87
N GLU A 86 -13.58 4.78 -8.09
CA GLU A 86 -14.57 4.13 -8.96
C GLU A 86 -14.18 2.68 -9.35
N ASP A 87 -12.88 2.40 -9.51
CA ASP A 87 -12.41 1.06 -9.85
C ASP A 87 -12.57 0.10 -8.66
N LEU A 88 -12.36 0.59 -7.44
CA LEU A 88 -12.60 -0.17 -6.21
C LEU A 88 -14.10 -0.46 -6.02
N GLU A 89 -14.98 0.52 -6.25
CA GLU A 89 -16.44 0.31 -6.18
C GLU A 89 -16.95 -0.69 -7.23
N LYS A 90 -16.34 -0.72 -8.42
CA LYS A 90 -16.62 -1.78 -9.40
C LYS A 90 -16.29 -3.14 -8.79
N LEU A 91 -15.12 -3.31 -8.16
CA LEU A 91 -14.75 -4.59 -7.53
C LEU A 91 -15.75 -5.01 -6.42
N ARG A 92 -16.30 -4.07 -5.66
CA ARG A 92 -17.30 -4.33 -4.61
C ARG A 92 -18.62 -4.88 -5.16
N THR A 93 -18.98 -4.50 -6.39
CA THR A 93 -20.30 -4.76 -6.98
C THR A 93 -20.33 -5.88 -8.03
N LEU A 94 -19.23 -6.62 -8.22
CA LEU A 94 -19.11 -7.68 -9.23
C LEU A 94 -19.79 -9.02 -8.85
N GLU A 95 -20.59 -9.08 -7.79
CA GLU A 95 -21.21 -10.32 -7.30
C GLU A 95 -22.04 -11.03 -8.38
N GLY A 96 -22.78 -10.27 -9.20
CA GLY A 96 -23.57 -10.81 -10.32
C GLY A 96 -22.74 -11.51 -11.41
N LYS A 97 -21.41 -11.37 -11.38
CA LYS A 97 -20.47 -12.05 -12.29
C LYS A 97 -19.69 -13.17 -11.61
N GLY A 98 -20.03 -13.53 -10.37
CA GLY A 98 -19.37 -14.57 -9.58
C GLY A 98 -18.10 -14.12 -8.86
N TYR A 99 -17.90 -12.81 -8.68
CA TYR A 99 -16.82 -12.26 -7.86
C TYR A 99 -17.39 -11.68 -6.57
N HIS A 100 -17.11 -12.34 -5.45
CA HIS A 100 -17.63 -11.97 -4.15
C HIS A 100 -16.53 -11.27 -3.36
N SER A 101 -16.78 -10.02 -3.00
CA SER A 101 -15.84 -9.22 -2.24
C SER A 101 -16.21 -9.18 -0.76
N ALA A 102 -15.20 -9.06 0.11
CA ALA A 102 -15.36 -8.70 1.52
C ALA A 102 -14.42 -7.54 1.84
N THR A 103 -14.94 -6.50 2.49
CA THR A 103 -14.12 -5.39 3.00
C THR A 103 -13.84 -5.64 4.48
N LEU A 104 -12.55 -5.75 4.82
CA LEU A 104 -12.06 -5.95 6.17
C LEU A 104 -11.42 -4.66 6.67
N ASN A 105 -11.90 -4.20 7.83
CA ASN A 105 -11.42 -2.97 8.45
C ASN A 105 -10.10 -3.23 9.19
N ALA A 106 -9.05 -2.51 8.80
CA ALA A 106 -7.71 -2.62 9.35
C ALA A 106 -7.47 -1.52 10.41
N HIS A 107 -8.07 -1.68 11.59
CA HIS A 107 -7.95 -0.73 12.70
C HIS A 107 -7.60 -1.43 14.01
N PHE A 108 -6.92 -0.71 14.91
CA PHE A 108 -6.65 -1.13 16.28
C PHE A 108 -7.09 -0.06 17.29
N GLU A 109 -7.32 -0.46 18.54
CA GLU A 109 -7.71 0.46 19.60
C GLU A 109 -6.59 1.47 19.92
N ALA A 110 -6.92 2.76 19.92
CA ALA A 110 -5.96 3.85 20.13
C ALA A 110 -5.79 4.22 21.61
N ASP A 111 -5.90 3.24 22.52
CA ASP A 111 -5.84 3.45 23.97
C ASP A 111 -4.41 3.46 24.55
N GLY A 112 -3.40 3.25 23.71
CA GLY A 112 -1.98 3.27 24.08
C GLY A 112 -1.54 2.06 24.90
N LYS A 113 -2.36 1.01 25.01
CA LYS A 113 -1.94 -0.22 25.69
C LYS A 113 -1.07 -1.09 24.77
N PRO A 114 -0.12 -1.86 25.32
CA PRO A 114 0.69 -2.79 24.55
C PRO A 114 -0.17 -3.92 23.96
N GLY A 115 0.27 -4.48 22.83
CA GLY A 115 -0.32 -5.63 22.16
C GLY A 115 -1.49 -5.33 21.23
N ARG A 116 -2.02 -4.10 21.20
CA ARG A 116 -3.23 -3.75 20.42
C ARG A 116 -3.06 -3.94 18.92
N LEU A 117 -1.90 -3.57 18.39
CA LEU A 117 -1.60 -3.74 16.97
C LEU A 117 -1.55 -5.22 16.58
N LEU A 118 -0.88 -6.05 17.39
CA LEU A 118 -0.78 -7.49 17.15
C LEU A 118 -2.15 -8.19 17.28
N GLU A 119 -2.93 -7.83 18.29
CA GLU A 119 -4.29 -8.33 18.48
C GLU A 119 -5.17 -8.04 17.26
N ALA A 120 -5.12 -6.79 16.76
CA ALA A 120 -5.89 -6.38 15.59
C ALA A 120 -5.44 -7.09 14.31
N LEU A 121 -4.13 -7.29 14.12
CA LEU A 121 -3.61 -8.10 13.01
C LEU A 121 -4.10 -9.55 13.08
N ASN A 122 -4.15 -10.15 14.26
CA ASN A 122 -4.67 -11.51 14.43
C ASN A 122 -6.17 -11.60 14.08
N LYS A 123 -6.96 -10.63 14.53
CA LYS A 123 -8.39 -10.52 14.16
C LYS A 123 -8.57 -10.34 12.65
N LEU A 124 -7.74 -9.50 12.02
CA LEU A 124 -7.77 -9.28 10.58
C LEU A 124 -7.43 -10.55 9.78
N CYS A 125 -6.41 -11.29 10.21
CA CYS A 125 -6.05 -12.58 9.62
C CYS A 125 -7.20 -13.59 9.71
N GLN A 126 -7.84 -13.71 10.88
CA GLN A 126 -8.98 -14.62 11.08
C GLN A 126 -10.17 -14.21 10.21
N ALA A 127 -10.52 -12.92 10.19
CA ALA A 127 -11.62 -12.42 9.36
C ALA A 127 -11.39 -12.66 7.86
N ALA A 128 -10.12 -12.61 7.40
CA ALA A 128 -9.78 -12.95 6.02
C ALA A 128 -9.93 -14.44 5.72
N GLU A 129 -9.56 -15.31 6.67
CA GLU A 129 -9.76 -16.75 6.57
C GLU A 129 -11.25 -17.11 6.53
N ASP A 130 -12.04 -16.55 7.45
CA ASP A 130 -13.49 -16.77 7.53
C ASP A 130 -14.19 -16.30 6.24
N ALA A 131 -13.86 -15.10 5.75
CA ALA A 131 -14.40 -14.57 4.50
C ALA A 131 -14.10 -15.47 3.30
N ILE A 132 -12.89 -16.03 3.21
CA ILE A 132 -12.56 -16.99 2.14
C ILE A 132 -13.34 -18.29 2.32
N GLY A 133 -13.52 -18.76 3.56
CA GLY A 133 -14.39 -19.90 3.89
C GLY A 133 -15.84 -19.71 3.46
N GLU A 134 -16.35 -18.48 3.53
CA GLU A 134 -17.67 -18.08 3.02
C GLU A 134 -17.73 -17.92 1.48
N GLY A 135 -16.63 -18.19 0.76
CA GLY A 135 -16.56 -18.14 -0.70
C GLY A 135 -16.21 -16.76 -1.27
N LYS A 136 -15.69 -15.84 -0.46
CA LYS A 136 -15.20 -14.53 -0.95
C LYS A 136 -13.86 -14.72 -1.67
N ASN A 137 -13.81 -14.30 -2.93
CA ASN A 137 -12.63 -14.43 -3.80
C ASN A 137 -11.89 -13.09 -4.03
N ILE A 138 -12.39 -12.01 -3.43
CA ILE A 138 -11.72 -10.70 -3.37
C ILE A 138 -11.75 -10.21 -1.93
N ILE A 139 -10.58 -10.07 -1.31
CA ILE A 139 -10.46 -9.50 0.04
C ILE A 139 -9.93 -8.07 -0.10
N ILE A 140 -10.72 -7.11 0.36
CA ILE A 140 -10.36 -5.69 0.39
C ILE A 140 -9.96 -5.35 1.82
N ILE A 141 -8.69 -5.06 2.06
CA ILE A 141 -8.18 -4.59 3.35
C ILE A 141 -8.25 -3.07 3.32
N SER A 142 -9.01 -2.45 4.23
CA SER A 142 -9.27 -1.01 4.23
C SER A 142 -8.88 -0.36 5.55
N ASP A 143 -8.05 0.67 5.50
CA ASP A 143 -7.74 1.54 6.65
C ASP A 143 -8.68 2.76 6.74
N ARG A 144 -9.65 2.89 5.82
CA ARG A 144 -10.62 4.00 5.78
C ARG A 144 -11.46 4.04 7.06
N ASN A 145 -11.94 5.24 7.42
CA ASN A 145 -12.81 5.49 8.58
C ASN A 145 -12.13 5.27 9.94
N SER A 146 -10.85 5.62 10.05
CA SER A 146 -10.23 5.79 11.37
C SER A 146 -11.01 6.82 12.21
N GLN A 147 -11.11 6.55 13.51
CA GLN A 147 -11.87 7.37 14.46
C GLN A 147 -10.97 7.83 15.60
N LYS A 148 -11.50 8.66 16.49
CA LYS A 148 -10.79 9.15 17.67
C LYS A 148 -10.29 8.02 18.58
N ASP A 149 -11.00 6.90 18.62
CA ASP A 149 -10.66 5.77 19.50
C ASP A 149 -10.05 4.59 18.72
N THR A 150 -9.97 4.67 17.39
CA THR A 150 -9.43 3.61 16.52
C THR A 150 -8.40 4.15 15.54
N ALA A 151 -7.18 3.64 15.64
CA ALA A 151 -6.07 3.99 14.76
C ALA A 151 -5.97 3.01 13.57
N PRO A 152 -5.54 3.47 12.38
CA PRO A 152 -5.36 2.60 11.23
C PRO A 152 -4.13 1.70 11.41
N ILE A 153 -4.25 0.41 11.11
CA ILE A 153 -3.10 -0.49 10.97
C ILE A 153 -2.34 -0.05 9.71
N PRO A 154 -1.00 0.13 9.76
CA PRO A 154 -0.21 0.43 8.56
C PRO A 154 -0.49 -0.59 7.44
N SER A 155 -0.82 -0.10 6.24
CA SER A 155 -1.35 -0.94 5.16
C SER A 155 -0.40 -2.07 4.76
N LEU A 156 0.90 -1.82 4.85
CA LEU A 156 1.93 -2.81 4.58
C LEU A 156 1.95 -3.96 5.61
N LEU A 157 1.75 -3.65 6.90
CA LEU A 157 1.66 -4.69 7.94
C LEU A 157 0.40 -5.52 7.78
N ALA A 158 -0.72 -4.86 7.49
CA ALA A 158 -2.00 -5.51 7.28
C ALA A 158 -1.94 -6.49 6.09
N VAL A 159 -1.45 -6.05 4.93
CA VAL A 159 -1.36 -6.92 3.76
C VAL A 159 -0.34 -8.04 3.94
N GLY A 160 0.81 -7.76 4.56
CA GLY A 160 1.85 -8.77 4.82
C GLY A 160 1.37 -9.86 5.78
N ALA A 161 0.73 -9.48 6.89
CA ALA A 161 0.17 -10.44 7.86
C ALA A 161 -0.89 -11.34 7.22
N VAL A 162 -1.86 -10.75 6.51
CA VAL A 162 -2.92 -11.50 5.84
C VAL A 162 -2.33 -12.39 4.75
N HIS A 163 -1.39 -11.89 3.95
CA HIS A 163 -0.72 -12.66 2.90
C HIS A 163 -0.07 -13.93 3.46
N HIS A 164 0.79 -13.79 4.46
CA HIS A 164 1.50 -14.93 5.05
C HIS A 164 0.59 -15.87 5.82
N HIS A 165 -0.42 -15.34 6.52
CA HIS A 165 -1.44 -16.17 7.18
C HIS A 165 -2.17 -17.07 6.18
N LEU A 166 -2.68 -16.49 5.09
CA LEU A 166 -3.37 -17.24 4.05
C LEU A 166 -2.46 -18.23 3.31
N VAL A 167 -1.16 -17.93 3.17
CA VAL A 167 -0.18 -18.89 2.63
C VAL A 167 -0.04 -20.08 3.57
N ASN A 168 0.11 -19.85 4.88
CA ASN A 168 0.24 -20.92 5.87
C ASN A 168 -1.02 -21.81 5.91
N GLN A 169 -2.20 -21.21 5.76
CA GLN A 169 -3.48 -21.95 5.68
C GLN A 169 -3.77 -22.56 4.30
N LYS A 170 -2.88 -22.37 3.30
CA LYS A 170 -3.07 -22.84 1.91
C LYS A 170 -4.32 -22.24 1.22
N LEU A 171 -4.75 -21.05 1.67
CA LEU A 171 -5.91 -20.32 1.16
C LEU A 171 -5.53 -19.16 0.21
N ARG A 172 -4.24 -18.78 0.13
CA ARG A 172 -3.79 -17.62 -0.65
C ARG A 172 -4.19 -17.67 -2.14
N THR A 173 -4.34 -18.85 -2.72
CA THR A 173 -4.77 -19.02 -4.13
C THR A 173 -6.27 -18.82 -4.34
N LYS A 174 -7.07 -18.81 -3.28
CA LYS A 174 -8.54 -18.71 -3.34
C LYS A 174 -9.04 -17.28 -3.53
N ALA A 175 -8.24 -16.28 -3.17
CA ALA A 175 -8.65 -14.88 -3.26
C ALA A 175 -7.51 -13.93 -3.67
N GLY A 176 -7.87 -12.84 -4.34
CA GLY A 176 -6.96 -11.70 -4.53
C GLY A 176 -7.03 -10.72 -3.36
N LEU A 177 -5.90 -10.10 -3.01
CA LEU A 177 -5.82 -9.09 -1.96
C LEU A 177 -5.80 -7.69 -2.58
N VAL A 178 -6.77 -6.86 -2.25
CA VAL A 178 -6.85 -5.45 -2.64
C VAL A 178 -6.67 -4.60 -1.40
N VAL A 179 -5.90 -3.53 -1.50
CA VAL A 179 -5.64 -2.64 -0.36
C VAL A 179 -6.27 -1.27 -0.65
N GLU A 180 -7.20 -0.85 0.19
CA GLU A 180 -7.67 0.54 0.26
C GLU A 180 -6.90 1.23 1.38
N ALA A 181 -6.01 2.16 1.01
CA ALA A 181 -4.98 2.69 1.91
C ALA A 181 -4.93 4.23 1.90
N GLY A 182 -4.84 4.83 3.08
CA GLY A 182 -4.57 6.24 3.29
C GLY A 182 -3.07 6.59 3.37
N ASP A 183 -2.22 5.64 3.74
CA ASP A 183 -0.76 5.82 3.92
C ASP A 183 0.07 5.61 2.63
N ILE A 184 -0.49 4.93 1.63
CA ILE A 184 0.17 4.66 0.34
C ILE A 184 0.03 5.86 -0.61
N ARG A 185 1.16 6.49 -0.94
CA ARG A 185 1.20 7.70 -1.79
C ARG A 185 2.40 7.83 -2.73
N GLU A 186 3.47 7.06 -2.50
CA GLU A 186 4.73 7.15 -3.24
C GLU A 186 5.05 5.80 -3.89
N THR A 187 5.81 5.81 -4.98
CA THR A 187 6.19 4.60 -5.73
C THR A 187 6.73 3.49 -4.83
N HIS A 188 7.55 3.84 -3.83
CA HIS A 188 8.12 2.86 -2.91
C HIS A 188 7.05 2.18 -2.04
N HIS A 189 6.01 2.92 -1.61
CA HIS A 189 4.91 2.36 -0.82
C HIS A 189 4.16 1.29 -1.64
N PHE A 190 3.82 1.61 -2.91
CA PHE A 190 3.22 0.65 -3.83
C PHE A 190 4.10 -0.58 -4.04
N ALA A 191 5.39 -0.36 -4.30
CA ALA A 191 6.34 -1.45 -4.54
C ALA A 191 6.44 -2.39 -3.32
N THR A 192 6.46 -1.85 -2.09
CA THR A 192 6.46 -2.68 -0.88
C THR A 192 5.14 -3.44 -0.74
N ALA A 193 3.99 -2.79 -0.80
CA ALA A 193 2.69 -3.46 -0.64
C ALA A 193 2.46 -4.58 -1.67
N ILE A 194 2.86 -4.37 -2.94
CA ILE A 194 2.78 -5.41 -3.98
C ILE A 194 3.78 -6.53 -3.73
N GLY A 195 5.02 -6.18 -3.36
CA GLY A 195 6.07 -7.14 -3.04
C GLY A 195 5.74 -8.04 -1.86
N TYR A 196 4.81 -7.63 -0.99
CA TYR A 196 4.30 -8.40 0.16
C TYR A 196 2.87 -8.92 -0.03
N GLY A 197 2.33 -8.89 -1.25
CA GLY A 197 1.19 -9.72 -1.63
C GLY A 197 -0.06 -8.97 -2.12
N ALA A 198 -0.07 -7.63 -2.12
CA ALA A 198 -1.17 -6.86 -2.70
C ALA A 198 -1.28 -7.11 -4.21
N SER A 199 -2.47 -7.44 -4.70
CA SER A 199 -2.76 -7.53 -6.13
C SER A 199 -3.02 -6.16 -6.73
N ALA A 200 -3.76 -5.29 -6.02
CA ALA A 200 -4.05 -3.92 -6.46
C ALA A 200 -4.27 -3.01 -5.25
N ILE A 201 -4.08 -1.71 -5.44
CA ILE A 201 -4.06 -0.72 -4.36
C ILE A 201 -4.88 0.50 -4.78
N ASN A 202 -5.85 0.89 -3.95
CA ASN A 202 -6.57 2.14 -4.03
C ASN A 202 -5.99 3.14 -3.00
N PRO A 203 -5.20 4.13 -3.43
CA PRO A 203 -4.58 5.12 -2.55
C PRO A 203 -5.55 6.29 -2.28
N TYR A 204 -6.70 6.02 -1.66
CA TYR A 204 -7.82 6.97 -1.63
C TYR A 204 -7.42 8.35 -1.08
N LEU A 205 -6.63 8.40 0.00
CA LEU A 205 -6.25 9.67 0.63
C LEU A 205 -5.28 10.46 -0.24
N ALA A 206 -4.42 9.79 -1.01
CA ALA A 206 -3.56 10.46 -1.99
C ALA A 206 -4.39 11.08 -3.12
N LEU A 207 -5.44 10.39 -3.58
CA LEU A 207 -6.36 10.92 -4.60
C LEU A 207 -7.13 12.15 -4.08
N GLU A 208 -7.67 12.09 -2.86
CA GLU A 208 -8.33 13.25 -2.23
C GLU A 208 -7.36 14.42 -2.01
N THR A 209 -6.13 14.13 -1.61
CA THR A 209 -5.07 15.16 -1.46
C THR A 209 -4.78 15.85 -2.78
N LEU A 210 -4.75 15.10 -3.89
CA LEU A 210 -4.55 15.68 -5.22
C LEU A 210 -5.68 16.63 -5.61
N ILE A 211 -6.95 16.25 -5.36
CA ILE A 211 -8.10 17.13 -5.60
C ILE A 211 -7.95 18.43 -4.79
N SER A 212 -7.67 18.30 -3.48
CA SER A 212 -7.52 19.46 -2.60
C SER A 212 -6.38 20.40 -3.04
N LEU A 213 -5.23 19.86 -3.46
CA LEU A 213 -4.12 20.66 -3.99
C LEU A 213 -4.46 21.36 -5.30
N ASN A 214 -5.27 20.73 -6.15
CA ASN A 214 -5.73 21.33 -7.40
C ASN A 214 -6.74 22.46 -7.16
N ASP A 215 -7.66 22.27 -6.20
CA ASP A 215 -8.69 23.24 -5.87
C ASP A 215 -8.13 24.45 -5.12
N THR A 216 -7.12 24.24 -4.28
CA THR A 216 -6.41 25.31 -3.56
C THR A 216 -5.38 26.06 -4.40
N GLY A 217 -5.19 25.67 -5.67
CA GLY A 217 -4.26 26.33 -6.59
C GLY A 217 -2.77 26.07 -6.28
N MET A 218 -2.47 25.01 -5.53
CA MET A 218 -1.10 24.61 -5.17
C MET A 218 -0.37 23.88 -6.32
N LEU A 219 -1.09 23.47 -7.37
CA LEU A 219 -0.51 22.88 -8.58
C LEU A 219 -0.11 23.97 -9.58
N SER A 220 0.94 23.72 -10.36
CA SER A 220 1.46 24.68 -11.36
C SER A 220 0.41 25.11 -12.38
N LYS A 221 -0.56 24.24 -12.66
CA LYS A 221 -1.71 24.51 -13.54
C LYS A 221 -2.96 23.84 -12.96
N LYS A 222 -4.11 24.47 -13.17
CA LYS A 222 -5.41 23.84 -12.88
C LYS A 222 -5.68 22.78 -13.93
N ILE A 223 -5.76 21.53 -13.50
CA ILE A 223 -5.96 20.37 -14.36
C ILE A 223 -7.32 19.75 -14.02
N THR A 224 -7.96 19.09 -14.99
CA THR A 224 -9.20 18.34 -14.72
C THR A 224 -8.90 17.15 -13.80
N GLN A 225 -9.84 16.79 -12.92
CA GLN A 225 -9.69 15.69 -11.98
C GLN A 225 -9.30 14.37 -12.68
N LYS A 226 -9.93 14.08 -13.83
CA LYS A 226 -9.60 12.90 -14.64
C LYS A 226 -8.13 12.89 -15.06
N LYS A 227 -7.63 14.00 -15.60
CA LYS A 227 -6.24 14.09 -16.06
C LYS A 227 -5.25 14.05 -14.89
N LEU A 228 -5.62 14.64 -13.75
CA LEU A 228 -4.84 14.59 -12.52
C LEU A 228 -4.63 13.14 -12.03
N PHE A 229 -5.70 12.34 -12.04
CA PHE A 229 -5.65 10.92 -11.68
C PHE A 229 -4.89 10.08 -12.70
N GLU A 230 -5.08 10.33 -14.00
CA GLU A 230 -4.30 9.68 -15.07
C GLU A 230 -2.81 9.96 -14.92
N ASN A 231 -2.42 11.23 -14.67
CA ASN A 231 -1.03 11.61 -14.47
C ASN A 231 -0.42 10.94 -13.23
N TYR A 232 -1.13 10.91 -12.11
CA TYR A 232 -0.66 10.24 -10.90
C TYR A 232 -0.47 8.73 -11.13
N LYS A 233 -1.48 8.09 -11.75
CA LYS A 233 -1.45 6.67 -12.13
C LYS A 233 -0.30 6.36 -13.08
N GLU A 234 -0.05 7.20 -14.08
CA GLU A 234 1.09 7.09 -15.00
C GLU A 234 2.44 7.25 -14.28
N ALA A 235 2.56 8.23 -13.37
CA ALA A 235 3.78 8.47 -12.60
C ALA A 235 4.16 7.25 -11.74
N ILE A 236 3.18 6.69 -11.01
CA ILE A 236 3.38 5.49 -10.21
C ILE A 236 3.69 4.29 -11.11
N GLY A 237 3.02 4.16 -12.25
CA GLY A 237 3.31 3.10 -13.22
C GLY A 237 4.76 3.14 -13.73
N LYS A 238 5.25 4.31 -14.16
CA LYS A 238 6.67 4.50 -14.55
C LYS A 238 7.61 4.20 -13.39
N GLY A 239 7.26 4.66 -12.18
CA GLY A 239 8.03 4.38 -10.98
C GLY A 239 8.13 2.89 -10.65
N LEU A 240 7.03 2.14 -10.75
CA LEU A 240 7.01 0.70 -10.52
C LEU A 240 7.88 -0.04 -11.55
N LEU A 241 7.75 0.30 -12.82
CA LEU A 241 8.61 -0.27 -13.88
C LEU A 241 10.09 -0.03 -13.56
N LYS A 242 10.44 1.17 -13.11
CA LYS A 242 11.81 1.47 -12.66
C LYS A 242 12.24 0.60 -11.47
N VAL A 243 11.37 0.35 -10.49
CA VAL A 243 11.72 -0.52 -9.35
C VAL A 243 11.92 -1.97 -9.79
N LEU A 244 11.03 -2.51 -10.61
CA LEU A 244 11.11 -3.85 -11.16
C LEU A 244 12.40 -4.05 -11.99
N SER A 245 12.74 -3.05 -12.80
CA SER A 245 13.87 -3.13 -13.72
C SER A 245 15.23 -3.20 -13.02
N LYS A 246 15.35 -2.69 -11.78
CA LYS A 246 16.57 -2.77 -10.96
C LYS A 246 17.02 -4.21 -10.68
N MET A 247 16.07 -5.15 -10.65
CA MET A 247 16.35 -6.58 -10.47
C MET A 247 16.23 -7.36 -11.79
N GLY A 248 15.98 -6.66 -12.92
CA GLY A 248 15.73 -7.30 -14.21
C GLY A 248 14.39 -8.03 -14.29
N ILE A 249 13.39 -7.64 -13.49
CA ILE A 249 12.06 -8.25 -13.50
C ILE A 249 11.19 -7.53 -14.53
N SER A 250 10.61 -8.26 -15.47
CA SER A 250 9.78 -7.67 -16.54
C SER A 250 8.29 -7.54 -16.17
N THR A 251 7.74 -8.42 -15.34
CA THR A 251 6.30 -8.48 -15.07
C THR A 251 5.96 -8.24 -13.60
N LEU A 252 4.89 -7.48 -13.36
CA LEU A 252 4.39 -7.26 -12.01
C LEU A 252 3.89 -8.54 -11.35
N GLN A 253 3.37 -9.49 -12.12
CA GLN A 253 2.91 -10.78 -11.61
C GLN A 253 4.05 -11.59 -10.98
N SER A 254 5.27 -11.53 -11.54
CA SER A 254 6.45 -12.16 -10.95
C SER A 254 7.02 -11.37 -9.78
N TYR A 255 6.83 -10.05 -9.77
CA TYR A 255 7.25 -9.20 -8.65
C TYR A 255 6.33 -9.33 -7.42
N GLN A 256 5.05 -9.62 -7.63
CA GLN A 256 4.07 -9.75 -6.55
C GLN A 256 4.45 -10.88 -5.60
N SER A 257 4.50 -10.58 -4.29
CA SER A 257 4.92 -11.52 -3.23
C SER A 257 6.39 -11.98 -3.31
N ALA A 258 7.23 -11.40 -4.17
CA ALA A 258 8.62 -11.82 -4.33
C ALA A 258 9.58 -11.28 -3.25
N GLN A 259 9.12 -10.33 -2.42
CA GLN A 259 9.90 -9.73 -1.33
C GLN A 259 11.31 -9.25 -1.75
N ILE A 260 11.40 -8.45 -2.82
CA ILE A 260 12.66 -7.90 -3.34
C ILE A 260 13.17 -6.73 -2.47
N PHE A 261 13.27 -6.97 -1.17
CA PHE A 261 13.60 -5.99 -0.15
C PHE A 261 14.48 -6.59 0.94
N GLU A 262 15.29 -5.74 1.57
CA GLU A 262 15.95 -6.01 2.84
C GLU A 262 15.38 -5.07 3.90
N ALA A 263 15.01 -5.63 5.06
CA ALA A 263 14.47 -4.85 6.18
C ALA A 263 15.60 -4.46 7.14
N ILE A 264 15.63 -3.20 7.56
CA ILE A 264 16.62 -2.68 8.50
C ILE A 264 15.91 -2.11 9.72
N GLY A 265 16.14 -2.72 10.88
CA GLY A 265 15.62 -2.22 12.16
C GLY A 265 14.20 -2.67 12.49
N LEU A 266 13.69 -3.75 11.89
CA LEU A 266 12.44 -4.39 12.31
C LEU A 266 12.73 -5.59 13.22
N GLY A 267 11.92 -5.73 14.27
CA GLY A 267 11.97 -6.86 15.20
C GLY A 267 11.72 -8.20 14.50
N ALA A 268 12.34 -9.28 15.00
CA ALA A 268 12.15 -10.62 14.45
C ALA A 268 10.66 -11.05 14.49
N GLU A 269 9.94 -10.69 15.54
CA GLU A 269 8.50 -10.93 15.65
C GLU A 269 7.68 -10.30 14.51
N VAL A 270 8.06 -9.09 14.07
CA VAL A 270 7.39 -8.36 12.97
C VAL A 270 7.71 -9.03 11.65
N ILE A 271 8.97 -9.40 11.43
CA ILE A 271 9.41 -10.11 10.23
C ILE A 271 8.71 -11.47 10.12
N ASP A 272 8.72 -12.27 11.18
CA ASP A 272 8.14 -13.62 11.17
C ASP A 272 6.63 -13.60 10.96
N ARG A 273 5.95 -12.58 11.51
CA ARG A 273 4.50 -12.47 11.41
C ARG A 273 4.03 -11.84 10.09
N CYS A 274 4.67 -10.78 9.61
CA CYS A 274 4.19 -9.97 8.49
C CYS A 274 5.02 -10.09 7.21
N PHE A 275 6.29 -10.50 7.29
CA PHE A 275 7.25 -10.39 6.19
C PHE A 275 8.19 -11.61 6.11
N LYS A 276 7.65 -12.80 6.41
CA LYS A 276 8.44 -14.02 6.60
C LYS A 276 9.28 -14.31 5.37
N GLY A 277 10.58 -14.50 5.57
CA GLY A 277 11.57 -14.72 4.52
C GLY A 277 12.38 -13.48 4.15
N THR A 278 11.97 -12.28 4.58
CA THR A 278 12.74 -11.06 4.39
C THR A 278 13.96 -11.04 5.31
N VAL A 279 15.12 -10.71 4.74
CA VAL A 279 16.35 -10.54 5.52
C VAL A 279 16.24 -9.30 6.41
N SER A 280 16.47 -9.48 7.72
CA SER A 280 16.66 -8.37 8.64
C SER A 280 17.85 -8.66 9.58
N ARG A 281 19.03 -8.17 9.19
CA ARG A 281 20.28 -8.46 9.91
C ARG A 281 20.38 -7.71 11.23
N ILE A 282 19.81 -6.51 11.27
CA ILE A 282 19.76 -5.66 12.45
C ILE A 282 18.29 -5.66 12.88
N SER A 283 18.00 -6.42 13.94
CA SER A 283 16.69 -6.40 14.55
C SER A 283 16.45 -5.06 15.24
N GLY A 284 15.19 -4.71 15.45
CA GLY A 284 14.82 -3.42 16.03
C GLY A 284 13.37 -3.44 16.48
N VAL A 285 12.56 -2.56 15.89
CA VAL A 285 11.26 -2.18 16.44
C VAL A 285 10.26 -3.34 16.53
N SER A 286 9.61 -3.42 17.68
CA SER A 286 8.50 -4.33 18.02
C SER A 286 7.17 -3.85 17.45
N PHE A 287 6.12 -4.67 17.58
CA PHE A 287 4.76 -4.23 17.26
C PHE A 287 4.29 -3.04 18.11
N ASP A 288 4.71 -2.96 19.37
CA ASP A 288 4.31 -1.89 20.27
C ASP A 288 4.95 -0.55 19.88
N GLU A 289 6.24 -0.56 19.52
CA GLU A 289 6.93 0.65 19.02
C GLU A 289 6.34 1.13 17.68
N LEU A 290 5.97 0.21 16.79
CA LEU A 290 5.26 0.55 15.54
C LEU A 290 3.86 1.11 15.82
N ALA A 291 3.16 0.61 16.83
CA ALA A 291 1.87 1.15 17.26
C ALA A 291 2.04 2.58 17.78
N ASP A 292 3.06 2.83 18.61
CA ASP A 292 3.38 4.16 19.14
C ASP A 292 3.65 5.17 18.01
N GLU A 293 4.41 4.78 16.97
CA GLU A 293 4.62 5.63 15.80
C GLU A 293 3.31 6.03 15.10
N VAL A 294 2.34 5.10 15.01
CA VAL A 294 1.02 5.40 14.46
C VAL A 294 0.25 6.34 15.39
N LEU A 295 0.27 6.07 16.70
CA LEU A 295 -0.43 6.87 17.71
C LEU A 295 0.07 8.31 17.77
N VAL A 296 1.37 8.57 17.57
CA VAL A 296 1.91 9.94 17.48
C VAL A 296 1.20 10.76 16.40
N ARG A 297 1.00 10.17 15.20
CA ARG A 297 0.30 10.84 14.09
C ARG A 297 -1.19 10.95 14.35
N HIS A 298 -1.79 9.88 14.85
CA HIS A 298 -3.22 9.80 15.16
C HIS A 298 -3.63 10.82 16.22
N HIS A 299 -2.93 10.89 17.36
CA HIS A 299 -3.19 11.89 18.39
C HIS A 299 -3.02 13.32 17.86
N THR A 300 -2.06 13.56 16.98
CA THR A 300 -1.89 14.88 16.37
C THR A 300 -3.09 15.26 15.49
N ALA A 301 -3.68 14.31 14.76
CA ALA A 301 -4.84 14.53 13.91
C ALA A 301 -6.14 14.78 14.70
N TYR A 302 -6.33 14.12 15.86
CA TYR A 302 -7.53 14.25 16.69
C TYR A 302 -7.42 15.25 17.85
N LYS A 303 -6.27 15.92 18.01
CA LYS A 303 -6.15 17.05 18.94
C LYS A 303 -7.13 18.16 18.50
N PRO A 304 -7.93 18.71 19.44
CA PRO A 304 -8.76 19.86 19.11
C PRO A 304 -7.85 20.99 18.64
N LYS A 305 -8.06 21.47 17.40
CA LYS A 305 -7.34 22.65 16.91
C LYS A 305 -7.70 23.80 17.85
N PRO A 306 -6.71 24.52 18.43
CA PRO A 306 -7.02 25.73 19.17
C PRO A 306 -7.78 26.67 18.24
N PHE A 307 -8.85 27.28 18.76
CA PHE A 307 -9.64 28.27 18.03
C PHE A 307 -8.73 29.45 17.67
N ILE A 308 -8.23 29.49 16.44
CA ILE A 308 -7.57 30.68 15.91
C ILE A 308 -8.69 31.63 15.53
N GLY A 309 -9.10 32.46 16.47
CA GLY A 309 -10.00 33.57 16.21
C GLY A 309 -9.43 34.42 15.08
N SER A 310 -10.25 34.65 14.05
CA SER A 310 -9.98 35.61 12.99
C SER A 310 -9.88 37.02 13.59
N TRP A 311 -8.68 37.43 13.98
CA TRP A 311 -8.39 38.81 14.35
C TRP A 311 -7.85 39.54 13.12
N ARG A 312 -8.73 39.97 12.22
CA ARG A 312 -8.49 41.08 11.27
C ARG A 312 -9.77 41.43 10.50
N ASN A 313 -10.67 42.10 11.20
CA ASN A 313 -11.51 43.17 10.65
C ASN A 313 -11.65 44.19 11.78
N LEU A 314 -10.58 44.94 12.02
CA LEU A 314 -10.68 46.23 12.70
C LEU A 314 -10.72 47.25 11.56
N SER A 315 -11.93 47.72 11.30
CA SER A 315 -12.24 48.94 10.56
C SER A 315 -11.35 50.08 11.06
N VAL A 316 -10.63 50.70 10.13
CA VAL A 316 -10.11 52.06 10.33
C VAL A 316 -11.04 52.96 9.53
N GLU A 317 -12.11 53.41 10.18
CA GLU A 317 -12.76 54.68 9.82
C GLU A 317 -11.88 55.80 10.40
N THR A 318 -11.32 56.62 9.51
CA THR A 318 -11.19 58.09 9.62
C THR A 318 -10.77 58.63 8.28
#